data_AF-A0A4S3ZRE1-F1
#
_entry.id   AF-A0A4S3ZRE1-F1
#
_cell.length_a   1.000
_cell.length_b   1.000
_cell.length_c   1.000
_cell.angle_alpha   90.00
_cell.angle_beta   90.00
_cell.angle_gamma   90.00
#
_symmetry.space_group_name_H-M   'P 1'
#
loop_
_entity.id
_entity.type
_entity.pdbx_description
1 polymer ?
#
loop_
_entity_poly.entity_id
_entity_poly.type
_entity_poly.pdbx_seq_one_letter_code
_entity_poly.pdbx_strand_id
1 'polypeptide(L)'
;MPLILNIHRSNTSNIGDIKSSPFNFFDVPGWDIVRHDILESVNSNHRAQWEASFDAADCVVIGGGGLFGIDFFEPALNEAYRRRRPDQKFVTWGAGHNNYQVGSWREMKYNLDLIPFNYDLIGLRDANQIYDWVPCPSCMDPAFDEYYEITEDVVFFKHIETDLDEYTLSILPKNIRVIDNYTSFHDVIKYLASAELVLTSSFHGAYWATLLGRRVVAFPFSSKFYSLRHPVALSDIQDWKRMAQQARTYPQALEECRGANIKFHQKFLDYLAP
;
A
#
# COMPACT_ATOMS: atom_id res chain seq x y z
N MET A 1 19.19 22.82 1.23
CA MET A 1 18.26 22.78 2.38
C MET A 1 18.47 21.42 3.06
N PRO A 2 17.94 21.14 4.26
CA PRO A 2 17.99 19.77 4.79
C PRO A 2 17.29 18.80 3.82
N LEU A 3 17.80 17.58 3.74
CA LEU A 3 17.45 16.60 2.71
C LEU A 3 16.67 15.41 3.30
N ILE A 4 15.51 15.13 2.71
CA ILE A 4 14.78 13.87 2.86
C ILE A 4 15.12 12.94 1.70
N LEU A 5 15.57 11.74 2.03
CA LEU A 5 15.60 10.61 1.11
C LEU A 5 14.36 9.74 1.32
N ASN A 6 13.48 9.67 0.33
CA ASN A 6 12.38 8.71 0.30
C ASN A 6 12.77 7.44 -0.45
N ILE A 7 12.69 6.31 0.26
CA ILE A 7 12.89 4.98 -0.31
C ILE A 7 11.54 4.27 -0.35
N HIS A 8 11.10 3.89 -1.54
CA HIS A 8 9.86 3.13 -1.76
C HIS A 8 9.97 2.29 -3.02
N ARG A 9 8.99 1.42 -3.28
CA ARG A 9 8.92 0.72 -4.57
C ARG A 9 8.39 1.68 -5.64
N SER A 10 9.24 2.11 -6.56
CA SER A 10 8.93 3.14 -7.58
C SER A 10 9.23 2.68 -9.00
N ASN A 11 10.22 1.79 -9.20
CA ASN A 11 10.58 1.24 -10.50
C ASN A 11 9.77 -0.02 -10.82
N THR A 12 8.47 0.18 -11.08
CA THR A 12 7.48 -0.89 -11.32
C THR A 12 6.33 -0.34 -12.16
N SER A 13 5.59 -1.23 -12.85
CA SER A 13 4.33 -0.86 -13.52
C SER A 13 3.11 -1.01 -12.61
N ASN A 14 3.29 -1.56 -11.40
CA ASN A 14 2.22 -1.71 -10.43
C ASN A 14 1.78 -0.34 -9.89
N ILE A 15 0.60 0.11 -10.29
CA ILE A 15 0.06 1.42 -9.94
C ILE A 15 -0.13 1.61 -8.44
N GLY A 16 -0.37 0.52 -7.71
CA GLY A 16 -0.45 0.54 -6.26
C GLY A 16 0.88 0.90 -5.60
N ASP A 17 1.98 0.38 -6.13
CA ASP A 17 3.32 0.68 -5.61
C ASP A 17 3.70 2.14 -5.92
N ILE A 18 3.48 2.58 -7.16
CA ILE A 18 3.74 3.96 -7.62
C ILE A 18 3.00 4.99 -6.75
N LYS A 19 1.73 4.74 -6.42
CA LYS A 19 0.88 5.67 -5.65
C LYS A 19 1.08 5.57 -4.13
N SER A 20 2.00 4.72 -3.66
CA SER A 20 2.17 4.47 -2.22
C SER A 20 3.13 5.43 -1.51
N SER A 21 3.92 6.23 -2.24
CA SER A 21 4.81 7.22 -1.60
C SER A 21 4.00 8.36 -0.95
N PRO A 22 4.27 8.70 0.34
CA PRO A 22 3.61 9.83 1.00
C PRO A 22 3.93 11.17 0.33
N PHE A 23 5.12 11.31 -0.24
CA PHE A 23 5.54 12.55 -0.88
C PHE A 23 4.87 12.79 -2.24
N ASN A 24 4.04 11.88 -2.73
CA ASN A 24 3.12 12.18 -3.82
C ASN A 24 2.00 13.15 -3.40
N PHE A 25 1.76 13.29 -2.10
CA PHE A 25 0.59 13.98 -1.56
C PHE A 25 0.89 14.96 -0.41
N PHE A 26 2.06 14.84 0.21
CA PHE A 26 2.46 15.66 1.33
C PHE A 26 3.76 16.40 1.04
N ASP A 27 3.69 17.72 1.09
CA ASP A 27 4.85 18.60 1.03
C ASP A 27 5.52 18.72 2.40
N VAL A 28 6.82 19.01 2.38
CA VAL A 28 7.62 19.27 3.58
C VAL A 28 8.33 20.61 3.41
N PRO A 29 7.72 21.72 3.84
CA PRO A 29 8.28 23.04 3.63
C PRO A 29 9.70 23.18 4.20
N GLY A 30 10.62 23.71 3.40
CA GLY A 30 12.01 23.91 3.80
C GLY A 30 12.91 22.68 3.69
N TRP A 31 12.42 21.58 3.13
CA TRP A 31 13.18 20.36 2.90
C TRP A 31 13.22 20.01 1.41
N ASP A 32 14.41 19.59 0.94
CA ASP A 32 14.56 18.97 -0.38
C ASP A 32 14.16 17.49 -0.28
N ILE A 33 13.52 16.95 -1.31
CA ILE A 33 13.10 15.54 -1.35
C ILE A 33 13.73 14.84 -2.54
N VAL A 34 14.57 13.84 -2.26
CA VAL A 34 15.13 12.91 -3.25
C VAL A 34 14.46 11.56 -3.10
N ARG A 35 14.21 10.88 -4.23
CA ARG A 35 13.52 9.59 -4.25
C ARG A 35 14.39 8.54 -4.91
N HIS A 36 14.40 7.35 -4.33
CA HIS A 36 15.03 6.17 -4.92
C HIS A 36 14.09 4.97 -4.85
N ASP A 37 14.16 4.08 -5.86
CA ASP A 37 13.57 2.77 -5.73
C ASP A 37 14.29 1.97 -4.64
N ILE A 38 13.53 1.21 -3.84
CA ILE A 38 14.07 0.40 -2.75
C ILE A 38 15.17 -0.57 -3.20
N LEU A 39 15.07 -1.14 -4.41
CA LEU A 39 16.02 -2.13 -4.90
C LEU A 39 17.32 -1.51 -5.45
N GLU A 40 17.43 -0.18 -5.55
CA GLU A 40 18.64 0.46 -6.08
C GLU A 40 19.87 0.23 -5.17
N SER A 41 19.65 0.07 -3.87
CA SER A 41 20.70 -0.27 -2.89
C SER A 41 21.42 -1.60 -3.21
N VAL A 42 20.72 -2.53 -3.87
CA VAL A 42 21.22 -3.86 -4.22
C VAL A 42 21.45 -4.04 -5.72
N ASN A 43 21.26 -2.99 -6.52
CA ASN A 43 21.54 -2.98 -7.95
C ASN A 43 22.89 -2.30 -8.22
N SER A 44 23.85 -3.04 -8.78
CA SER A 44 25.21 -2.53 -9.03
C SER A 44 25.27 -1.23 -9.84
N ASN A 45 24.32 -1.02 -10.75
CA ASN A 45 24.33 0.15 -11.64
C ASN A 45 23.78 1.42 -10.96
N HIS A 46 22.97 1.26 -9.92
CA HIS A 46 22.34 2.38 -9.21
C HIS A 46 22.90 2.58 -7.80
N ARG A 47 23.61 1.58 -7.26
CA ARG A 47 24.13 1.55 -5.90
C ARG A 47 24.87 2.83 -5.55
N ALA A 48 25.91 3.21 -6.29
CA ALA A 48 26.74 4.38 -5.97
C ALA A 48 25.93 5.69 -5.85
N GLN A 49 24.89 5.87 -6.66
CA GLN A 49 24.02 7.04 -6.57
C GLN A 49 23.11 6.96 -5.34
N TRP A 50 22.52 5.80 -5.08
CA TRP A 50 21.73 5.55 -3.88
C TRP A 50 22.55 5.78 -2.60
N GLU A 51 23.78 5.28 -2.58
CA GLU A 51 24.77 5.43 -1.52
C GLU A 51 25.03 6.91 -1.20
N ALA A 52 25.30 7.72 -2.24
CA ALA A 52 25.54 9.14 -2.10
C ALA A 52 24.32 9.90 -1.56
N SER A 53 23.11 9.59 -2.05
CA SER A 53 21.87 10.19 -1.55
C SER A 53 21.59 9.81 -0.09
N PHE A 54 21.86 8.56 0.30
CA PHE A 54 21.66 8.09 1.66
C PHE A 54 22.65 8.76 2.63
N ASP A 55 23.90 8.91 2.20
CA ASP A 55 24.94 9.55 3.00
C ASP A 55 24.69 11.05 3.16
N ALA A 56 24.11 11.72 2.16
CA ALA A 56 23.78 13.14 2.21
C ALA A 56 22.47 13.44 2.98
N ALA A 57 21.58 12.47 3.16
CA ALA A 57 20.26 12.72 3.75
C ALA A 57 20.32 13.00 5.25
N ASP A 58 19.59 14.02 5.70
CA ASP A 58 19.35 14.32 7.12
C ASP A 58 18.19 13.45 7.66
N CYS A 59 17.25 13.07 6.80
CA CYS A 59 16.13 12.20 7.12
C CYS A 59 15.92 11.14 6.03
N VAL A 60 15.80 9.87 6.41
CA VAL A 60 15.43 8.77 5.52
C VAL A 60 14.02 8.31 5.86
N VAL A 61 13.16 8.26 4.85
CA VAL A 61 11.78 7.80 4.97
C VAL A 61 11.57 6.57 4.10
N ILE A 62 11.45 5.41 4.74
CA ILE A 62 11.07 4.14 4.10
C ILE A 62 9.55 4.06 4.09
N GLY A 63 8.90 4.20 2.95
CA GLY A 63 7.46 4.40 2.97
C GLY A 63 6.68 3.91 1.78
N GLY A 64 5.42 3.57 2.04
CA GLY A 64 4.49 2.98 1.08
C GLY A 64 4.68 1.48 0.88
N GLY A 65 3.63 0.80 0.42
CA GLY A 65 3.74 -0.57 -0.10
C GLY A 65 3.87 -1.69 0.95
N GLY A 66 3.98 -2.91 0.47
CA GLY A 66 4.13 -4.12 1.29
C GLY A 66 5.58 -4.53 1.41
N LEU A 67 6.38 -3.68 2.05
CA LEU A 67 7.84 -3.79 2.08
C LEU A 67 8.37 -4.77 3.13
N PHE A 68 7.63 -4.97 4.23
CA PHE A 68 8.10 -5.78 5.35
C PHE A 68 7.64 -7.24 5.25
N GLY A 69 8.45 -8.18 5.74
CA GLY A 69 8.07 -9.60 5.80
C GLY A 69 8.02 -10.32 4.45
N ILE A 70 8.74 -9.79 3.45
CA ILE A 70 8.94 -10.39 2.12
C ILE A 70 10.44 -10.42 1.78
N ASP A 71 10.94 -11.59 1.42
CA ASP A 71 12.36 -11.83 1.09
C ASP A 71 12.87 -10.92 -0.04
N PHE A 72 11.97 -10.52 -0.95
CA PHE A 72 12.30 -9.69 -2.11
C PHE A 72 12.87 -8.30 -1.74
N PHE A 73 12.38 -7.68 -0.66
CA PHE A 73 12.82 -6.35 -0.21
C PHE A 73 13.78 -6.39 0.98
N GLU A 74 13.91 -7.54 1.65
CA GLU A 74 14.74 -7.70 2.85
C GLU A 74 16.21 -7.29 2.63
N PRO A 75 16.91 -7.68 1.54
CA PRO A 75 18.29 -7.25 1.32
C PRO A 75 18.46 -5.72 1.28
N ALA A 76 17.51 -5.02 0.65
CA ALA A 76 17.54 -3.57 0.55
C ALA A 76 17.23 -2.86 1.88
N LEU A 77 16.27 -3.39 2.64
CA LEU A 77 15.98 -2.89 3.99
C LEU A 77 17.18 -3.07 4.92
N ASN A 78 17.84 -4.23 4.87
CA ASN A 78 19.06 -4.50 5.63
C ASN A 78 20.19 -3.54 5.29
N GLU A 79 20.34 -3.16 4.01
CA GLU A 79 21.34 -2.17 3.61
C GLU A 79 21.03 -0.78 4.18
N ALA A 80 19.76 -0.36 4.19
CA ALA A 80 19.35 0.89 4.84
C ALA A 80 19.63 0.87 6.35
N TYR A 81 19.30 -0.22 7.05
CA TYR A 81 19.57 -0.36 8.49
C TYR A 81 21.06 -0.32 8.80
N ARG A 82 21.88 -1.00 7.99
CA ARG A 82 23.33 -1.07 8.17
C ARG A 82 24.00 0.28 7.94
N ARG A 83 23.48 1.09 7.01
CA ARG A 83 24.07 2.36 6.60
C ARG A 83 23.60 3.56 7.43
N ARG A 84 22.48 3.43 8.15
CA ARG A 84 21.94 4.49 9.02
C ARG A 84 23.02 5.04 9.95
N ARG A 85 23.08 6.37 10.03
CA ARG A 85 23.94 7.10 10.96
C ARG A 85 23.18 7.53 12.22
N PRO A 86 23.83 7.68 13.38
CA PRO A 86 23.16 8.06 14.63
C PRO A 86 22.45 9.43 14.59
N ASP A 87 22.94 10.36 13.79
CA ASP A 87 22.40 11.72 13.62
C ASP A 87 21.33 11.81 12.52
N GLN A 88 21.08 10.72 11.79
CA GLN A 88 20.11 10.68 10.70
C GLN A 88 18.73 10.26 11.22
N LYS A 89 17.73 11.11 10.97
CA LYS A 89 16.33 10.80 11.24
C LYS A 89 15.90 9.62 10.37
N PHE A 90 15.22 8.64 10.95
CA PHE A 90 14.85 7.39 10.28
C PHE A 90 13.39 7.04 10.55
N VAL A 91 12.56 7.14 9.51
CA VAL A 91 11.11 7.07 9.62
C VAL A 91 10.57 5.99 8.69
N THR A 92 9.49 5.33 9.12
CA THR A 92 8.63 4.59 8.20
C THR A 92 7.24 5.20 8.10
N TRP A 93 6.73 5.32 6.87
CA TRP A 93 5.45 5.96 6.60
C TRP A 93 4.62 5.17 5.58
N GLY A 94 3.56 4.52 6.05
CA GLY A 94 2.59 3.84 5.20
C GLY A 94 3.09 2.54 4.58
N ALA A 95 4.24 2.04 5.03
CA ALA A 95 4.69 0.70 4.71
C ALA A 95 3.90 -0.34 5.51
N GLY A 96 3.89 -1.59 5.06
CA GLY A 96 3.26 -2.68 5.77
C GLY A 96 3.85 -4.04 5.45
N HIS A 97 3.34 -5.07 6.12
CA HIS A 97 3.76 -6.44 5.92
C HIS A 97 3.22 -7.04 4.63
N ASN A 98 3.90 -8.06 4.13
CA ASN A 98 3.46 -8.87 3.00
C ASN A 98 4.15 -10.24 3.01
N ASN A 99 3.55 -11.24 3.66
CA ASN A 99 4.08 -12.60 3.68
C ASN A 99 3.22 -13.54 2.81
N TYR A 100 3.86 -14.28 1.88
CA TYR A 100 3.19 -15.23 0.98
C TYR A 100 2.96 -16.62 1.61
N GLN A 101 3.53 -16.92 2.76
CA GLN A 101 3.34 -18.18 3.48
C GLN A 101 1.97 -18.20 4.19
N VAL A 102 0.89 -18.24 3.40
CA VAL A 102 -0.51 -18.30 3.89
C VAL A 102 -0.91 -19.72 4.34
N GLY A 103 -0.09 -20.73 4.02
CA GLY A 103 -0.37 -22.15 4.24
C GLY A 103 -0.56 -22.59 5.71
N SER A 104 -0.12 -21.78 6.66
CA SER A 104 -0.36 -21.96 8.09
C SER A 104 -0.96 -20.70 8.68
N TRP A 105 -2.28 -20.54 8.56
CA TRP A 105 -3.03 -19.44 9.18
C TRP A 105 -2.72 -19.21 10.67
N ARG A 106 -2.32 -20.27 11.39
CA ARG A 106 -1.88 -20.23 12.79
C ARG A 106 -0.50 -19.61 13.00
N GLU A 107 0.34 -19.56 11.97
CA GLU A 107 1.72 -19.06 12.02
C GLU A 107 1.87 -17.72 11.27
N MET A 108 0.81 -17.23 10.60
CA MET A 108 0.81 -15.91 9.98
C MET A 108 1.03 -14.83 11.05
N LYS A 109 2.29 -14.39 11.18
CA LYS A 109 2.64 -13.19 11.93
C LYS A 109 2.19 -11.98 11.13
N TYR A 110 1.12 -11.34 11.59
CA TYR A 110 0.65 -10.05 11.08
C TYR A 110 1.11 -8.88 11.96
N ASN A 111 1.77 -9.14 13.09
CA ASN A 111 2.39 -8.10 13.90
C ASN A 111 3.83 -7.91 13.44
N LEU A 112 4.18 -6.66 13.13
CA LEU A 112 5.56 -6.28 12.83
C LEU A 112 6.25 -5.88 14.13
N ASP A 113 7.39 -6.49 14.42
CA ASP A 113 8.30 -6.00 15.46
C ASP A 113 9.36 -5.12 14.81
N LEU A 114 9.16 -3.80 14.93
CA LEU A 114 10.09 -2.80 14.41
C LEU A 114 10.95 -2.16 15.50
N ILE A 115 10.81 -2.60 16.75
CA ILE A 115 11.61 -2.09 17.88
C ILE A 115 13.11 -2.26 17.60
N PRO A 116 13.61 -3.43 17.13
CA PRO A 116 15.04 -3.64 16.90
C PRO A 116 15.67 -2.70 15.86
N PHE A 117 14.87 -2.11 14.97
CA PHE A 117 15.36 -1.22 13.90
C PHE A 117 15.42 0.25 14.33
N ASN A 118 14.95 0.59 15.54
CA ASN A 118 15.06 1.91 16.17
C ASN A 118 14.55 3.08 15.31
N TYR A 119 13.49 2.89 14.52
CA TYR A 119 12.86 4.00 13.81
C TYR A 119 12.42 5.10 14.80
N ASP A 120 12.59 6.35 14.40
CA ASP A 120 12.20 7.50 15.22
C ASP A 120 10.69 7.78 15.14
N LEU A 121 10.09 7.52 13.98
CA LEU A 121 8.64 7.55 13.75
C LEU A 121 8.20 6.34 12.93
N ILE A 122 7.11 5.70 13.36
CA ILE A 122 6.58 4.48 12.75
C ILE A 122 5.11 4.67 12.44
N GLY A 123 4.80 4.78 11.15
CA GLY A 123 3.45 4.79 10.61
C GLY A 123 3.26 3.60 9.67
N LEU A 124 2.34 2.69 10.02
CA LEU A 124 2.10 1.46 9.25
C LEU A 124 0.70 1.44 8.64
N ARG A 125 0.57 0.90 7.43
CA ARG A 125 -0.74 0.73 6.79
C ARG A 125 -1.56 -0.41 7.39
N ASP A 126 -0.89 -1.33 8.07
CA ASP A 126 -1.50 -2.46 8.76
C ASP A 126 -2.20 -1.99 10.04
N ALA A 127 -3.45 -2.37 10.22
CA ALA A 127 -4.21 -2.11 11.43
C ALA A 127 -3.74 -3.01 12.60
N ASN A 128 -4.18 -2.64 13.80
CA ASN A 128 -3.98 -3.39 15.05
C ASN A 128 -2.50 -3.63 15.41
N GLN A 129 -1.61 -2.74 14.95
CA GLN A 129 -0.22 -2.68 15.38
C GLN A 129 -0.09 -1.81 16.64
N ILE A 130 1.04 -1.92 17.33
CA ILE A 130 1.39 -1.03 18.45
C ILE A 130 1.81 0.39 17.99
N TYR A 131 1.94 0.59 16.69
CA TYR A 131 2.42 1.82 16.05
C TYR A 131 1.26 2.66 15.49
N ASP A 132 1.58 3.87 15.01
CA ASP A 132 0.56 4.72 14.38
C ASP A 132 0.00 4.02 13.13
N TRP A 133 -1.32 3.98 13.03
CA TRP A 133 -1.98 3.51 11.81
C TRP A 133 -1.97 4.63 10.77
N VAL A 134 -1.35 4.37 9.62
CA VAL A 134 -1.15 5.29 8.50
C VAL A 134 -1.38 4.52 7.20
N PRO A 135 -2.61 4.51 6.65
CA PRO A 135 -2.93 3.74 5.46
C PRO A 135 -2.24 4.33 4.22
N CYS A 136 -2.33 3.63 3.09
CA CYS A 136 -1.68 4.06 1.84
C CYS A 136 -2.12 5.51 1.48
N PRO A 137 -1.18 6.44 1.25
CA PRO A 137 -1.47 7.86 1.09
C PRO A 137 -2.21 8.17 -0.21
N SER A 138 -2.36 7.19 -1.11
CA SER A 138 -3.23 7.29 -2.29
C SER A 138 -4.67 7.73 -1.97
N CYS A 139 -5.18 7.56 -0.74
CA CYS A 139 -6.46 8.13 -0.32
C CYS A 139 -6.53 9.66 -0.41
N MET A 140 -5.39 10.35 -0.50
CA MET A 140 -5.32 11.80 -0.67
C MET A 140 -5.54 12.24 -2.12
N ASP A 141 -5.63 11.31 -3.07
CA ASP A 141 -5.79 11.65 -4.49
C ASP A 141 -7.18 12.23 -4.79
N PRO A 142 -7.27 13.31 -5.61
CA PRO A 142 -8.54 13.93 -5.97
C PRO A 142 -9.47 13.04 -6.81
N ALA A 143 -8.97 11.96 -7.41
CA ALA A 143 -9.84 11.02 -8.13
C ALA A 143 -10.94 10.42 -7.23
N PHE A 144 -10.74 10.38 -5.90
CA PHE A 144 -11.77 9.92 -4.96
C PHE A 144 -12.88 10.95 -4.71
N ASP A 145 -12.69 12.21 -5.11
CA ASP A 145 -13.65 13.30 -4.92
C ASP A 145 -14.58 13.49 -6.15
N GLU A 146 -14.31 12.76 -7.23
CA GLU A 146 -15.14 12.78 -8.43
C GLU A 146 -16.44 11.98 -8.25
N TYR A 147 -17.49 12.42 -8.96
CA TYR A 147 -18.73 11.65 -9.05
C TYR A 147 -18.63 10.60 -10.15
N TYR A 148 -19.00 9.36 -9.81
CA TYR A 148 -19.09 8.25 -10.75
C TYR A 148 -20.47 7.60 -10.66
N GLU A 149 -21.12 7.46 -11.81
CA GLU A 149 -22.36 6.69 -11.92
C GLU A 149 -22.07 5.19 -11.80
N ILE A 150 -22.93 4.46 -11.08
CA ILE A 150 -22.87 3.00 -11.01
C ILE A 150 -23.49 2.45 -12.29
N THR A 151 -22.65 1.81 -13.11
CA THR A 151 -23.06 1.23 -14.40
C THR A 151 -22.77 -0.26 -14.50
N GLU A 152 -22.06 -0.84 -13.53
CA GLU A 152 -21.62 -2.22 -13.52
C GLU A 152 -22.10 -2.92 -12.23
N ASP A 153 -22.70 -4.11 -12.35
CA ASP A 153 -23.05 -4.91 -11.17
C ASP A 153 -21.78 -5.37 -10.44
N VAL A 154 -20.78 -5.83 -11.20
CA VAL A 154 -19.55 -6.41 -10.69
C VAL A 154 -18.36 -6.02 -11.57
N VAL A 155 -17.27 -5.58 -10.94
CA VAL A 155 -15.96 -5.37 -11.59
C VAL A 155 -14.93 -6.24 -10.89
N PHE A 156 -13.98 -6.80 -11.65
CA PHE A 156 -12.84 -7.54 -11.10
C PHE A 156 -11.55 -6.75 -11.31
N PHE A 157 -10.92 -6.29 -10.22
CA PHE A 157 -9.56 -5.77 -10.24
C PHE A 157 -8.56 -6.79 -9.71
N LYS A 158 -7.70 -7.33 -10.58
CA LYS A 158 -6.76 -8.38 -10.22
C LYS A 158 -5.32 -7.88 -10.07
N HIS A 159 -4.51 -8.61 -9.32
CA HIS A 159 -3.06 -8.53 -9.50
C HIS A 159 -2.69 -9.10 -10.87
N ILE A 160 -1.70 -8.53 -11.55
CA ILE A 160 -1.30 -8.98 -12.89
C ILE A 160 -0.91 -10.46 -12.92
N GLU A 161 -0.27 -10.94 -11.87
CA GLU A 161 0.13 -12.35 -11.68
C GLU A 161 -1.03 -13.29 -11.30
N THR A 162 -2.24 -12.76 -11.06
CA THR A 162 -3.41 -13.62 -10.89
C THR A 162 -3.86 -14.12 -12.26
N ASP A 163 -3.66 -15.40 -12.50
CA ASP A 163 -4.17 -16.12 -13.66
C ASP A 163 -5.66 -16.43 -13.49
N LEU A 164 -6.43 -16.24 -14.56
CA LEU A 164 -7.85 -16.59 -14.62
C LEU A 164 -8.01 -17.76 -15.58
N ASP A 165 -7.99 -18.96 -15.03
CA ASP A 165 -8.20 -20.18 -15.81
C ASP A 165 -9.66 -20.30 -16.32
N GLU A 166 -9.90 -21.27 -17.21
CA GLU A 166 -11.21 -21.50 -17.82
C GLU A 166 -12.30 -21.74 -16.75
N TYR A 167 -11.95 -22.47 -15.69
CA TYR A 167 -12.85 -22.73 -14.58
C TYR A 167 -13.24 -21.44 -13.85
N THR A 168 -12.26 -20.59 -13.51
CA THR A 168 -12.48 -19.29 -12.87
C THR A 168 -13.35 -18.39 -13.72
N LEU A 169 -13.07 -18.31 -15.03
CA LEU A 169 -13.89 -17.53 -15.96
C LEU A 169 -15.33 -18.07 -16.04
N SER A 170 -15.53 -19.39 -15.91
CA SER A 170 -16.87 -20.00 -15.96
C SER A 170 -17.76 -19.65 -14.76
N ILE A 171 -17.18 -19.32 -13.59
CA ILE A 171 -17.92 -18.97 -12.37
C ILE A 171 -18.12 -17.46 -12.17
N LEU A 172 -17.38 -16.64 -12.92
CA LEU A 172 -17.53 -15.19 -12.97
C LEU A 172 -18.70 -14.78 -13.90
N PRO A 173 -19.25 -13.56 -13.76
CA PRO A 173 -20.22 -13.03 -14.71
C PRO A 173 -19.65 -12.98 -16.14
N LYS A 174 -20.41 -13.41 -17.15
CA LYS A 174 -19.92 -13.57 -18.54
C LYS A 174 -19.29 -12.32 -19.17
N ASN A 175 -19.82 -11.14 -18.84
CA ASN A 175 -19.36 -9.85 -19.37
C ASN A 175 -18.66 -9.03 -18.29
N ILE A 176 -18.08 -9.68 -17.27
CA ILE A 176 -17.38 -8.97 -16.20
C ILE A 176 -16.25 -8.13 -16.76
N ARG A 177 -16.18 -6.86 -16.35
CA ARG A 177 -15.03 -6.01 -16.62
C ARG A 177 -13.87 -6.44 -15.73
N VAL A 178 -12.77 -6.87 -16.36
CA VAL A 178 -11.53 -7.24 -15.69
C VAL A 178 -10.47 -6.19 -15.98
N ILE A 179 -9.90 -5.62 -14.93
CA ILE A 179 -8.76 -4.71 -14.98
C ILE A 179 -7.69 -5.19 -14.01
N ASP A 180 -6.46 -4.68 -14.13
CA ASP A 180 -5.34 -5.09 -13.29
C ASP A 180 -4.53 -3.90 -12.77
N ASN A 181 -3.56 -4.20 -11.92
CA ASN A 181 -2.69 -3.21 -11.31
C ASN A 181 -1.68 -2.56 -12.27
N TYR A 182 -1.71 -2.82 -13.58
CA TYR A 182 -0.98 -2.02 -14.59
C TYR A 182 -1.88 -0.98 -15.26
N THR A 183 -3.18 -1.01 -14.99
CA THR A 183 -4.13 0.02 -15.43
C THR A 183 -3.80 1.36 -14.77
N SER A 184 -4.01 2.48 -15.49
CA SER A 184 -3.73 3.82 -14.98
C SER A 184 -4.54 4.11 -13.71
N PHE A 185 -4.01 4.93 -12.79
CA PHE A 185 -4.67 5.16 -11.51
C PHE A 185 -6.09 5.73 -11.67
N HIS A 186 -6.26 6.74 -12.52
CA HIS A 186 -7.55 7.37 -12.76
C HIS A 186 -8.55 6.37 -13.37
N ASP A 187 -8.13 5.54 -14.32
CA ASP A 187 -8.98 4.50 -14.89
C ASP A 187 -9.36 3.44 -13.85
N VAL A 188 -8.42 3.02 -12.99
CA VAL A 188 -8.72 2.10 -11.88
C VAL A 188 -9.81 2.69 -10.98
N ILE A 189 -9.65 3.94 -10.51
CA ILE A 189 -10.63 4.58 -9.63
C ILE A 189 -12.00 4.66 -10.32
N LYS A 190 -12.04 5.12 -11.57
CA LYS A 190 -13.26 5.19 -12.37
C LYS A 190 -13.97 3.84 -12.49
N TYR A 191 -13.25 2.77 -12.84
CA TYR A 191 -13.84 1.44 -13.02
C TYR A 191 -14.28 0.80 -11.71
N LEU A 192 -13.53 1.00 -10.62
CA LEU A 192 -13.95 0.53 -9.30
C LEU A 192 -15.21 1.28 -8.83
N ALA A 193 -15.28 2.59 -9.07
CA ALA A 193 -16.38 3.44 -8.65
C ALA A 193 -17.67 3.16 -9.44
N SER A 194 -17.56 2.72 -10.69
CA SER A 194 -18.72 2.35 -11.52
C SER A 194 -19.39 1.03 -11.10
N ALA A 195 -18.84 0.31 -10.11
CA ALA A 195 -19.34 -0.99 -9.67
C ALA A 195 -20.24 -0.91 -8.43
N GLU A 196 -21.20 -1.84 -8.28
CA GLU A 196 -21.83 -2.12 -6.98
C GLU A 196 -20.96 -3.02 -6.08
N LEU A 197 -20.29 -4.00 -6.71
CA LEU A 197 -19.43 -4.99 -6.08
C LEU A 197 -18.09 -5.05 -6.79
N VAL A 198 -17.00 -5.01 -6.02
CA VAL A 198 -15.66 -5.25 -6.51
C VAL A 198 -15.17 -6.61 -6.04
N LEU A 199 -14.82 -7.46 -7.01
CA LEU A 199 -14.00 -8.63 -6.77
C LEU A 199 -12.54 -8.25 -6.92
N THR A 200 -11.64 -8.75 -6.08
CA THR A 200 -10.24 -8.39 -6.20
C THR A 200 -9.27 -9.41 -5.66
N SER A 201 -8.16 -9.61 -6.36
CA SER A 201 -6.99 -10.29 -5.79
C SER A 201 -5.92 -9.29 -5.35
N SER A 202 -6.16 -7.98 -5.40
CA SER A 202 -5.17 -6.96 -5.07
C SER A 202 -5.48 -6.25 -3.76
N PHE A 203 -4.46 -6.01 -2.94
CA PHE A 203 -4.60 -5.19 -1.73
C PHE A 203 -5.11 -3.79 -2.05
N HIS A 204 -4.55 -3.15 -3.09
CA HIS A 204 -4.97 -1.82 -3.49
C HIS A 204 -6.38 -1.83 -4.10
N GLY A 205 -6.79 -2.94 -4.73
CA GLY A 205 -8.18 -3.12 -5.15
C GLY A 205 -9.13 -3.12 -3.97
N ALA A 206 -8.80 -3.90 -2.95
CA ALA A 206 -9.62 -3.98 -1.74
C ALA A 206 -9.66 -2.64 -1.02
N TYR A 207 -8.51 -1.97 -0.90
CA TYR A 207 -8.39 -0.66 -0.29
C TYR A 207 -9.18 0.41 -1.06
N TRP A 208 -8.90 0.64 -2.34
CA TRP A 208 -9.52 1.71 -3.11
C TRP A 208 -11.03 1.51 -3.31
N ALA A 209 -11.48 0.29 -3.56
CA ALA A 209 -12.91 0.00 -3.64
C ALA A 209 -13.63 0.27 -2.31
N THR A 210 -12.97 0.00 -1.19
CA THR A 210 -13.49 0.36 0.15
C THR A 210 -13.58 1.87 0.33
N LEU A 211 -12.57 2.64 -0.09
CA LEU A 211 -12.60 4.10 -0.04
C LEU A 211 -13.73 4.69 -0.89
N LEU A 212 -14.05 4.05 -2.01
CA LEU A 212 -15.16 4.43 -2.91
C LEU A 212 -16.53 4.00 -2.39
N GLY A 213 -16.62 3.39 -1.21
CA GLY A 213 -17.87 2.93 -0.61
C GLY A 213 -18.47 1.69 -1.28
N ARG A 214 -17.68 0.91 -2.03
CA ARG A 214 -18.15 -0.30 -2.72
C ARG A 214 -18.19 -1.49 -1.77
N ARG A 215 -19.04 -2.47 -2.07
CA ARG A 215 -18.90 -3.81 -1.47
C ARG A 215 -17.66 -4.46 -2.07
N VAL A 216 -16.91 -5.18 -1.24
CA VAL A 216 -15.65 -5.82 -1.67
C VAL A 216 -15.62 -7.27 -1.23
N VAL A 217 -15.28 -8.15 -2.18
CA VAL A 217 -14.82 -9.53 -1.90
C VAL A 217 -13.39 -9.64 -2.42
N ALA A 218 -12.45 -9.98 -1.53
CA ALA A 218 -11.06 -10.16 -1.88
C ALA A 218 -10.64 -11.64 -1.81
N PHE A 219 -9.74 -12.01 -2.73
CA PHE A 219 -9.14 -13.34 -2.86
C PHE A 219 -7.69 -13.25 -2.34
N PRO A 220 -7.46 -13.53 -1.04
CA PRO A 220 -6.18 -13.25 -0.41
C PRO A 220 -5.11 -14.26 -0.85
N PHE A 221 -3.97 -13.75 -1.30
CA PHE A 221 -2.77 -14.56 -1.60
C PHE A 221 -1.58 -14.29 -0.68
N SER A 222 -1.72 -13.32 0.24
CA SER A 222 -0.68 -12.99 1.21
C SER A 222 -1.28 -12.39 2.48
N SER A 223 -0.46 -12.24 3.52
CA SER A 223 -0.90 -11.78 4.84
C SER A 223 -1.45 -10.35 4.86
N LYS A 224 -1.18 -9.52 3.84
CA LYS A 224 -1.57 -8.10 3.78
C LYS A 224 -3.08 -7.85 3.79
N PHE A 225 -3.90 -8.85 3.45
CA PHE A 225 -5.36 -8.70 3.44
C PHE A 225 -5.97 -8.76 4.85
N TYR A 226 -5.30 -9.41 5.80
CA TYR A 226 -5.83 -9.63 7.15
C TYR A 226 -5.60 -8.45 8.09
N SER A 227 -4.80 -7.48 7.69
CA SER A 227 -4.48 -6.26 8.45
C SER A 227 -5.22 -5.02 7.95
N LEU A 228 -6.18 -5.16 7.04
CA LEU A 228 -6.99 -4.02 6.61
C LEU A 228 -7.83 -3.48 7.79
N ARG A 229 -7.73 -2.17 8.04
CA ARG A 229 -8.53 -1.48 9.08
C ARG A 229 -10.03 -1.62 8.83
N HIS A 230 -10.41 -1.56 7.56
CA HIS A 230 -11.76 -1.80 7.06
C HIS A 230 -11.80 -3.21 6.46
N PRO A 231 -12.12 -4.25 7.25
CA PRO A 231 -12.03 -5.63 6.78
C PRO A 231 -13.06 -5.91 5.67
N VAL A 232 -12.60 -6.47 4.57
CA VAL A 232 -13.43 -6.88 3.44
C VAL A 232 -13.79 -8.36 3.55
N ALA A 233 -14.80 -8.81 2.80
CA ALA A 233 -15.10 -10.24 2.75
C ALA A 233 -13.94 -10.98 2.08
N LEU A 234 -13.32 -11.93 2.79
CA LEU A 234 -12.22 -12.75 2.25
C LEU A 234 -12.75 -14.13 1.88
N SER A 235 -12.40 -14.61 0.69
CA SER A 235 -12.88 -15.90 0.21
C SER A 235 -11.96 -16.53 -0.82
N ASP A 236 -12.15 -17.83 -1.06
CA ASP A 236 -11.77 -18.41 -2.34
C ASP A 236 -12.70 -17.88 -3.44
N ILE A 237 -12.20 -17.83 -4.68
CA ILE A 237 -12.97 -17.31 -5.80
C ILE A 237 -14.27 -18.09 -6.03
N GLN A 238 -14.28 -19.40 -5.76
CA GLN A 238 -15.47 -20.25 -5.92
C GLN A 238 -16.65 -19.82 -5.02
N ASP A 239 -16.35 -19.21 -3.88
CA ASP A 239 -17.33 -18.82 -2.87
C ASP A 239 -17.74 -17.34 -2.97
N TRP A 240 -17.28 -16.61 -3.99
CA TRP A 240 -17.45 -15.16 -4.07
C TRP A 240 -18.91 -14.72 -3.97
N LYS A 241 -19.85 -15.47 -4.57
CA LYS A 241 -21.29 -15.15 -4.54
C LYS A 241 -21.87 -15.21 -3.14
N ARG A 242 -21.49 -16.22 -2.35
CA ARG A 242 -21.91 -16.37 -0.97
C ARG A 242 -21.33 -15.23 -0.12
N MET A 243 -20.07 -14.91 -0.34
CA MET A 243 -19.36 -13.89 0.43
C MET A 243 -19.79 -12.46 0.06
N ALA A 244 -20.24 -12.23 -1.17
CA ALA A 244 -20.83 -10.96 -1.61
C ALA A 244 -22.08 -10.57 -0.80
N GLN A 245 -22.85 -11.55 -0.30
CA GLN A 245 -24.00 -11.28 0.57
C GLN A 245 -23.61 -10.77 1.96
N GLN A 246 -22.36 -11.03 2.38
CA GLN A 246 -21.82 -10.61 3.68
C GLN A 246 -20.93 -9.37 3.56
N ALA A 247 -20.57 -8.97 2.34
CA ALA A 247 -19.71 -7.82 2.07
C ALA A 247 -20.40 -6.52 2.51
N ARG A 248 -19.68 -5.75 3.33
CA ARG A 248 -20.14 -4.48 3.90
C ARG A 248 -19.46 -3.32 3.19
N THR A 249 -20.04 -2.14 3.32
CA THR A 249 -19.45 -0.86 2.92
C THR A 249 -18.98 -0.09 4.15
N TYR A 250 -18.04 0.82 3.95
CA TYR A 250 -17.47 1.66 5.00
C TYR A 250 -17.54 3.13 4.56
N PRO A 251 -18.68 3.82 4.76
CA PRO A 251 -18.90 5.17 4.23
C PRO A 251 -17.87 6.21 4.69
N GLN A 252 -17.29 6.03 5.88
CA GLN A 252 -16.30 6.94 6.47
C GLN A 252 -14.84 6.55 6.15
N ALA A 253 -14.61 5.47 5.38
CA ALA A 253 -13.26 4.94 5.18
C ALA A 253 -12.30 5.94 4.53
N LEU A 254 -12.76 6.72 3.54
CA LEU A 254 -11.95 7.75 2.90
C LEU A 254 -11.49 8.82 3.88
N GLU A 255 -12.42 9.36 4.66
CA GLU A 255 -12.17 10.42 5.63
C GLU A 255 -11.27 9.95 6.78
N GLU A 256 -11.49 8.74 7.29
CA GLU A 256 -10.63 8.12 8.30
C GLU A 256 -9.20 7.93 7.79
N CYS A 257 -9.04 7.45 6.54
CA CYS A 257 -7.72 7.22 5.96
C CYS A 257 -6.97 8.52 5.67
N ARG A 258 -7.67 9.55 5.19
CA ARG A 258 -7.12 10.90 5.00
C ARG A 258 -6.73 11.50 6.35
N GLY A 259 -7.60 11.42 7.35
CA GLY A 259 -7.35 11.93 8.71
C GLY A 259 -6.12 11.28 9.36
N ALA A 260 -5.97 9.96 9.22
CA ALA A 260 -4.80 9.24 9.71
C ALA A 260 -3.49 9.72 9.06
N ASN A 261 -3.49 9.89 7.73
CA ASN A 261 -2.31 10.39 7.01
C ASN A 261 -1.96 11.85 7.37
N ILE A 262 -2.97 12.73 7.45
CA ILE A 262 -2.76 14.15 7.85
C ILE A 262 -2.19 14.24 9.27
N LYS A 263 -2.74 13.45 10.20
CA LYS A 263 -2.25 13.40 11.59
C LYS A 263 -0.79 12.95 11.66
N PHE A 264 -0.42 11.92 10.89
CA PHE A 264 0.95 11.44 10.86
C PHE A 264 1.89 12.43 10.16
N HIS A 265 1.44 13.10 9.10
CA HIS A 265 2.20 14.17 8.45
C HIS A 265 2.51 15.30 9.43
N GLN A 266 1.52 15.74 10.23
CA GLN A 266 1.77 16.76 11.25
C GLN A 266 2.81 16.29 12.28
N LYS A 267 2.68 15.05 12.78
CA LYS A 267 3.68 14.46 13.70
C LYS A 267 5.07 14.40 13.07
N PHE A 268 5.15 14.11 11.78
CA PHE A 268 6.41 14.10 11.03
C PHE A 268 7.00 15.51 10.92
N LEU A 269 6.19 16.54 10.58
CA LEU A 269 6.65 17.93 10.54
C LEU A 269 7.15 18.42 11.90
N ASP A 270 6.40 18.13 12.97
CA ASP A 270 6.79 18.49 14.34
C ASP A 270 8.11 17.81 14.74
N TYR A 271 8.30 16.56 14.31
CA TYR A 271 9.55 15.84 14.54
C TYR A 271 10.71 16.41 13.71
N LEU A 272 10.46 16.95 12.52
CA LEU A 272 11.48 17.57 11.68
C LEU A 272 11.90 18.97 12.17
N ALA A 273 11.09 19.63 13.01
CA ALA A 273 11.40 20.93 13.57
C ALA A 273 12.75 20.91 14.35
N PRO A 274 13.47 22.04 14.40
CA PRO A 274 14.74 22.17 15.12
C PRO A 274 14.64 21.91 16.63
#